data_AF-A0A0D6R7S5-F1
#
_entry.id   AF-A0A0D6R7S5-F1
#
_cell.length_a   1.000
_cell.length_b   1.000
_cell.length_c   1.000
_cell.angle_alpha   90.00
_cell.angle_beta   90.00
_cell.angle_gamma   90.00
#
_symmetry.space_group_name_H-M   'P 1'
#
loop_
_entity.id
_entity.type
_entity.pdbx_description
1 polymer ?
#
loop_
_entity_poly.entity_id
_entity_poly.type
_entity_poly.pdbx_seq_one_letter_code
_entity_poly.pdbx_strand_id
1 'polypeptide(L)'
;MDNKDGGEEDFSLYVVASDITVDAHAFGIGNSLQEDEKEEDEEWHECDSALSPLLAEDNDDFSDLEQLRVLELQGKDKAGRRILRIVGKYFPAPVISGERLKKYVYQKIFSTVPEGPFCILYMHTSVQKDENSPGVSILRWIYEELPVDYKDRLQVVYFLHPGIRSRLLLATLGRYFLSGGLYWKLKYINRVEFLWDNIRKGQVEIPEFVYEHDSLLENRPLMDYGIETDPLQLHDMPVMGSTYSRPAMRLD
;
A
#
# COMPACT_ATOMS: atom_id res chain seq x y z
N MET A 1 12.47 51.37 -21.30
CA MET A 1 13.22 51.03 -20.09
C MET A 1 12.30 51.32 -18.93
N ASP A 2 11.82 50.44 -18.08
CA ASP A 2 11.86 48.99 -17.82
C ASP A 2 11.01 48.89 -16.51
N ASN A 3 10.34 47.83 -16.08
CA ASN A 3 9.85 46.58 -16.61
C ASN A 3 8.75 46.16 -15.60
N LYS A 4 7.87 45.24 -16.00
CA LYS A 4 6.91 44.52 -15.15
C LYS A 4 7.59 43.97 -13.88
N ASP A 5 6.92 44.07 -12.74
CA ASP A 5 7.14 43.14 -11.63
C ASP A 5 5.83 42.38 -11.41
N GLY A 6 5.79 41.16 -11.94
CA GLY A 6 4.74 40.20 -11.64
C GLY A 6 5.23 39.41 -10.43
N GLY A 7 4.49 39.48 -9.32
CA GLY A 7 4.74 38.62 -8.18
C GLY A 7 4.59 37.17 -8.62
N GLU A 8 5.69 36.44 -8.63
CA GLU A 8 5.69 34.99 -8.65
C GLU A 8 5.08 34.53 -7.33
N GLU A 9 3.82 34.10 -7.36
CA GLU A 9 3.22 33.34 -6.27
C GLU A 9 3.97 32.01 -6.20
N ASP A 10 4.79 31.89 -5.16
CA ASP A 10 5.64 30.73 -4.90
C ASP A 10 4.75 29.53 -4.53
N PHE A 11 4.35 28.75 -5.55
CA PHE A 11 3.59 27.52 -5.39
C PHE A 11 4.47 26.48 -4.72
N SER A 12 4.39 26.40 -3.39
CA SER A 12 5.14 25.41 -2.61
C SER A 12 4.39 24.07 -2.61
N LEU A 13 4.80 23.17 -3.51
CA LEU A 13 4.35 21.78 -3.54
C LEU A 13 5.25 20.96 -2.62
N TYR A 14 4.68 20.34 -1.59
CA TYR A 14 5.42 19.48 -0.67
C TYR A 14 5.16 18.01 -1.00
N VAL A 15 6.20 17.28 -1.41
CA VAL A 15 6.13 15.83 -1.54
C VAL A 15 6.22 15.24 -0.13
N VAL A 16 5.10 15.16 0.57
CA VAL A 16 5.00 14.39 1.81
C VAL A 16 4.37 13.06 1.42
N ALA A 17 5.20 12.04 1.18
CA ALA A 17 4.65 10.69 1.23
C ALA A 17 4.70 10.23 2.69
N SER A 18 3.75 9.39 3.09
CA SER A 18 3.79 8.71 4.40
C SER A 18 5.05 7.85 4.63
N ASP A 19 5.92 7.71 3.61
CA ASP A 19 7.26 7.14 3.75
C ASP A 19 8.38 7.99 3.09
N ILE A 20 8.14 9.29 2.82
CA ILE A 20 9.15 10.28 2.39
C ILE A 20 9.39 11.21 3.59
N THR A 21 10.44 10.93 4.35
CA THR A 21 11.27 11.99 4.92
C THR A 21 12.53 12.03 4.07
N VAL A 22 12.47 12.71 2.92
CA VAL A 22 13.70 13.18 2.27
C VAL A 22 13.91 14.60 2.75
N ASP A 23 15.03 14.80 3.43
CA ASP A 23 15.58 16.12 3.69
C ASP A 23 15.62 16.90 2.37
N ALA A 24 14.98 18.08 2.33
CA ALA A 24 14.99 18.95 1.15
C ALA A 24 16.41 19.41 0.76
N HIS A 25 17.40 19.18 1.64
CA HIS A 25 18.81 19.37 1.35
C HIS A 25 19.38 18.37 0.32
N ALA A 26 18.71 17.23 0.08
CA ALA A 26 19.16 16.21 -0.87
C ALA A 26 18.97 16.59 -2.35
N PHE A 27 18.21 17.65 -2.66
CA PHE A 27 17.93 18.06 -4.04
C PHE A 27 18.77 19.24 -4.56
N GLY A 28 19.80 19.67 -3.84
CA GLY A 28 20.97 20.34 -4.43
C GLY A 28 20.69 21.44 -5.45
N ILE A 29 19.65 22.26 -5.27
CA ILE A 29 19.48 23.49 -6.04
C ILE A 29 20.39 24.54 -5.40
N GLY A 30 21.71 24.39 -5.65
CA GLY A 30 22.76 25.24 -5.10
C GLY A 30 24.15 24.74 -5.49
N ASN A 31 24.59 25.13 -6.68
CA ASN A 31 25.95 25.13 -7.25
C ASN A 31 27.09 24.30 -6.59
N SER A 32 27.69 23.46 -7.44
CA SER A 32 29.12 23.09 -7.53
C SER A 32 29.80 22.47 -6.30
N LEU A 33 30.17 21.19 -6.40
CA LEU A 33 31.54 20.68 -6.58
C LEU A 33 31.51 19.13 -6.60
N GLN A 34 32.52 18.53 -7.23
CA GLN A 34 32.76 17.07 -7.28
C GLN A 34 32.76 16.45 -5.89
N GLU A 35 32.13 15.29 -5.71
CA GLU A 35 32.52 14.28 -4.71
C GLU A 35 31.83 12.92 -4.98
N ASP A 36 32.68 11.90 -5.16
CA ASP A 36 32.56 10.45 -4.93
C ASP A 36 31.20 9.73 -5.06
N GLU A 37 31.15 8.83 -6.06
CA GLU A 37 30.24 7.68 -6.08
C GLU A 37 30.50 6.80 -4.84
N LYS A 38 29.65 6.92 -3.82
CA LYS A 38 29.44 5.87 -2.83
C LYS A 38 28.12 5.18 -3.15
N GLU A 39 28.24 3.90 -3.53
CA GLU A 39 27.15 2.93 -3.41
C GLU A 39 26.62 3.00 -1.98
N GLU A 40 25.42 3.56 -1.81
CA GLU A 40 24.64 3.34 -0.60
C GLU A 40 24.07 1.92 -0.73
N ASP A 41 24.86 0.96 -0.25
CA ASP A 41 24.34 -0.35 0.11
C ASP A 41 23.22 -0.12 1.13
N GLU A 42 21.96 -0.17 0.67
CA GLU A 42 20.79 -0.19 1.54
C GLU A 42 20.87 -1.46 2.39
N GLU A 43 21.50 -1.33 3.56
CA GLU A 43 21.61 -2.35 4.59
C GLU A 43 20.22 -2.57 5.20
N TRP A 44 19.48 -3.51 4.60
CA TRP A 44 18.14 -3.88 5.04
C TRP A 44 18.24 -4.52 6.43
N HIS A 45 17.64 -3.88 7.42
CA HIS A 45 17.48 -4.43 8.77
C HIS A 45 16.82 -5.81 8.70
N GLU A 46 17.63 -6.86 8.73
CA GLU A 46 17.22 -8.15 9.25
C GLU A 46 16.75 -7.90 10.67
N CYS A 47 15.51 -8.28 11.00
CA CYS A 47 14.98 -8.12 12.35
C CYS A 47 15.98 -8.73 13.34
N ASP A 48 16.60 -7.86 14.13
CA ASP A 48 17.68 -8.24 15.02
C ASP A 48 17.13 -9.24 16.04
N SER A 49 17.55 -10.48 15.90
CA SER A 49 17.01 -11.65 16.59
C SER A 49 17.40 -11.71 18.08
N ALA A 50 18.04 -10.64 18.58
CA ALA A 50 18.60 -10.52 19.92
C ALA A 50 17.55 -10.31 21.03
N LEU A 51 16.31 -9.90 20.69
CA LEU A 51 15.21 -9.76 21.67
C LEU A 51 14.29 -11.00 21.72
N SER A 52 14.50 -11.99 20.83
CA SER A 52 13.70 -13.22 20.75
C SER A 52 13.58 -14.02 22.06
N PRO A 53 14.58 -14.15 22.95
CA PRO A 53 14.47 -15.14 24.03
C PRO A 53 13.43 -14.83 25.11
N LEU A 54 12.97 -13.57 25.23
CA LEU A 54 12.02 -13.17 26.28
C LEU A 54 10.55 -13.12 25.81
N LEU A 55 10.32 -13.22 24.49
CA LEU A 55 8.98 -13.29 23.89
C LEU A 55 8.75 -14.59 23.10
N ALA A 56 9.81 -15.42 22.93
CA ALA A 56 9.75 -16.76 22.33
C ALA A 56 9.38 -17.84 23.35
N GLU A 57 8.39 -17.59 24.20
CA GLU A 57 7.53 -18.71 24.57
C GLU A 57 6.75 -19.03 23.29
N ASP A 58 7.23 -20.06 22.60
CA ASP A 58 6.70 -20.67 21.37
C ASP A 58 5.32 -21.29 21.66
N ASN A 59 4.40 -20.46 22.14
CA ASN A 59 3.06 -20.83 22.45
C ASN A 59 2.29 -20.74 21.13
N ASP A 60 1.86 -21.89 20.60
CA ASP A 60 1.00 -22.03 19.42
C ASP A 60 -0.41 -21.42 19.65
N ASP A 61 -0.56 -20.57 20.67
CA ASP A 61 -1.71 -19.73 20.90
C ASP A 61 -1.57 -18.42 20.10
N PHE A 62 -2.42 -18.27 19.09
CA PHE A 62 -2.52 -17.09 18.24
C PHE A 62 -3.77 -16.24 18.57
N SER A 63 -4.34 -16.40 19.77
CA SER A 63 -5.52 -15.65 20.21
C SER A 63 -5.30 -14.13 20.19
N ASP A 64 -4.08 -13.68 20.42
CA ASP A 64 -3.64 -12.29 20.28
C ASP A 64 -3.79 -11.80 18.83
N LEU A 65 -3.26 -12.53 17.86
CA LEU A 65 -3.35 -12.20 16.43
C LEU A 65 -4.78 -12.30 15.91
N GLU A 66 -5.57 -13.23 16.44
CA GLU A 66 -6.98 -13.37 16.10
C GLU A 66 -7.80 -12.17 16.57
N GLN A 67 -7.52 -11.63 17.77
CA GLN A 67 -8.16 -10.43 18.29
C GLN A 67 -7.86 -9.18 17.46
N LEU A 68 -6.69 -9.11 16.83
CA LEU A 68 -6.32 -8.03 15.93
C LEU A 68 -7.07 -8.08 14.59
N ARG A 69 -7.70 -9.22 14.26
CA ARG A 69 -8.47 -9.42 13.02
C ARG A 69 -7.66 -9.08 11.77
N VAL A 70 -6.35 -9.34 11.80
CA VAL A 70 -5.43 -9.07 10.66
C VAL A 70 -5.83 -9.91 9.46
N LEU A 71 -6.13 -11.19 9.69
CA LEU A 71 -6.59 -12.14 8.67
C LEU A 71 -7.95 -12.70 9.03
N GLU A 72 -8.94 -12.56 8.16
CA GLU A 72 -10.26 -13.18 8.33
C GLU A 72 -10.82 -13.70 7.02
N LEU A 73 -11.56 -14.79 7.08
CA LEU A 73 -12.28 -15.29 5.92
C LEU A 73 -13.67 -14.65 5.85
N GLN A 74 -13.98 -13.99 4.74
CA GLN A 74 -15.22 -13.25 4.58
C GLN A 74 -15.82 -13.46 3.19
N GLY A 75 -17.11 -13.80 3.14
CA GLY A 75 -17.90 -13.86 1.91
C GLY A 75 -17.27 -14.58 0.71
N LYS A 76 -17.69 -14.17 -0.48
CA LYS A 76 -17.21 -14.65 -1.77
C LYS A 76 -17.14 -13.52 -2.79
N ASP A 77 -16.20 -13.61 -3.72
CA ASP A 77 -16.16 -12.70 -4.87
C ASP A 77 -17.23 -13.05 -5.91
N LYS A 78 -17.33 -12.25 -6.98
CA LYS A 78 -18.33 -12.49 -8.04
C LYS A 78 -18.11 -13.79 -8.82
N ALA A 79 -16.90 -14.36 -8.77
CA ALA A 79 -16.58 -15.67 -9.34
C ALA A 79 -16.87 -16.83 -8.37
N GLY A 80 -17.38 -16.55 -7.17
CA GLY A 80 -17.74 -17.53 -6.16
C GLY A 80 -16.55 -18.02 -5.31
N ARG A 81 -15.38 -17.39 -5.41
CA ARG A 81 -14.17 -17.75 -4.64
C ARG A 81 -14.26 -17.14 -3.25
N ARG A 82 -13.89 -17.90 -2.22
CA ARG A 82 -13.87 -17.40 -0.82
C ARG A 82 -12.78 -16.33 -0.68
N ILE A 83 -13.05 -15.27 0.07
CA ILE A 83 -12.11 -14.14 0.20
C ILE A 83 -11.42 -14.23 1.57
N LEU A 84 -10.10 -14.35 1.56
CA LEU A 84 -9.27 -14.13 2.74
C LEU A 84 -8.92 -12.64 2.80
N ARG A 85 -9.57 -11.92 3.72
CA ARG A 85 -9.34 -10.50 4.00
C ARG A 85 -8.07 -10.35 4.83
N ILE A 86 -7.16 -9.49 4.39
CA ILE A 86 -5.95 -9.12 5.09
C ILE A 86 -5.91 -7.59 5.23
N VAL A 87 -5.78 -7.08 6.45
CA VAL A 87 -5.65 -5.64 6.71
C VAL A 87 -4.25 -5.35 7.24
N GLY A 88 -3.40 -4.73 6.43
CA GLY A 88 -2.00 -4.50 6.78
C GLY A 88 -1.81 -3.63 8.02
N LYS A 89 -2.57 -2.54 8.15
CA LYS A 89 -2.53 -1.62 9.31
C LYS A 89 -2.68 -2.31 10.67
N TYR A 90 -3.34 -3.47 10.74
CA TYR A 90 -3.59 -4.18 11.99
C TYR A 90 -2.43 -5.08 12.43
N PHE A 91 -1.44 -5.31 11.56
CA PHE A 91 -0.30 -6.16 11.88
C PHE A 91 0.74 -5.38 12.70
N PRO A 92 1.14 -5.82 13.90
CA PRO A 92 2.14 -5.12 14.69
C PRO A 92 3.53 -5.71 14.43
N ALA A 93 4.21 -5.21 13.40
CA ALA A 93 5.46 -5.79 12.92
C ALA A 93 6.61 -5.81 13.97
N PRO A 94 6.81 -4.78 14.81
CA PRO A 94 7.90 -4.76 15.78
C PRO A 94 7.85 -5.86 16.84
N VAL A 95 6.66 -6.44 17.10
CA VAL A 95 6.47 -7.38 18.21
C VAL A 95 6.17 -8.81 17.76
N ILE A 96 5.94 -9.03 16.47
CA ILE A 96 5.62 -10.35 15.92
C ILE A 96 6.74 -10.81 14.99
N SER A 97 7.43 -11.88 15.37
CA SER A 97 8.47 -12.48 14.53
C SER A 97 7.90 -13.04 13.23
N GLY A 98 8.73 -13.05 12.18
CA GLY A 98 8.36 -13.64 10.89
C GLY A 98 7.96 -15.12 11.00
N GLU A 99 8.61 -15.88 11.88
CA GLU A 99 8.28 -17.29 12.10
C GLU A 99 6.89 -17.48 12.73
N ARG A 100 6.56 -16.68 13.76
CA ARG A 100 5.23 -16.69 14.41
C ARG A 100 4.16 -16.30 13.41
N LEU A 101 4.40 -15.26 12.59
CA LEU A 101 3.48 -14.86 11.52
C LEU A 101 3.27 -16.00 10.51
N LYS A 102 4.34 -16.68 10.08
CA LYS A 102 4.22 -17.81 9.14
C LYS A 102 3.34 -18.92 9.72
N LYS A 103 3.61 -19.36 10.96
CA LYS A 103 2.81 -20.39 11.65
C LYS A 103 1.33 -19.97 11.71
N TYR A 104 1.05 -18.73 12.10
CA TYR A 104 -0.31 -18.17 12.16
C TYR A 104 -1.01 -18.21 10.79
N VAL A 105 -0.36 -17.70 9.74
CA VAL A 105 -0.93 -17.66 8.39
C VAL A 105 -1.24 -19.07 7.90
N TYR A 106 -0.38 -20.05 8.18
CA TYR A 106 -0.60 -21.44 7.76
C TYR A 106 -1.78 -22.06 8.48
N GLN A 107 -1.82 -21.94 9.80
CA GLN A 107 -2.96 -22.43 10.57
C GLN A 107 -4.26 -21.77 10.10
N LYS A 108 -4.25 -20.45 9.83
CA LYS A 108 -5.42 -19.72 9.35
C LYS A 108 -5.87 -20.20 7.97
N ILE A 109 -4.96 -20.32 7.01
CA ILE A 109 -5.30 -20.76 5.64
C ILE A 109 -5.83 -22.21 5.67
N PHE A 110 -5.15 -23.12 6.34
CA PHE A 110 -5.53 -24.54 6.36
C PHE A 110 -6.83 -24.80 7.11
N SER A 111 -7.09 -24.04 8.19
CA SER A 111 -8.34 -24.19 8.95
C SER A 111 -9.53 -23.52 8.24
N THR A 112 -9.34 -22.34 7.66
CA THR A 112 -10.46 -21.55 7.12
C THR A 112 -10.77 -21.89 5.67
N VAL A 113 -9.79 -22.34 4.88
CA VAL A 113 -9.93 -22.63 3.44
C VAL A 113 -9.56 -24.09 3.12
N PRO A 114 -10.26 -25.09 3.68
CA PRO A 114 -9.89 -26.49 3.48
C PRO A 114 -10.01 -26.93 2.02
N GLU A 115 -11.01 -26.44 1.28
CA GLU A 115 -11.30 -26.85 -0.10
C GLU A 115 -11.71 -25.70 -1.02
N GLY A 116 -11.56 -25.93 -2.33
CA GLY A 116 -11.99 -25.02 -3.39
C GLY A 116 -11.07 -23.82 -3.66
N PRO A 117 -11.31 -23.10 -4.76
CA PRO A 117 -10.54 -21.91 -5.11
C PRO A 117 -10.86 -20.74 -4.17
N PHE A 118 -9.85 -19.94 -3.88
CA PHE A 118 -9.97 -18.75 -3.03
C PHE A 118 -9.20 -17.58 -3.62
N CYS A 119 -9.45 -16.40 -3.06
CA CYS A 119 -8.74 -15.18 -3.36
C CYS A 119 -8.36 -14.46 -2.07
N ILE A 120 -7.38 -13.58 -2.17
CA ILE A 120 -6.94 -12.73 -1.07
C ILE A 120 -7.36 -11.29 -1.40
N LEU A 121 -7.91 -10.58 -0.42
CA LEU A 121 -8.05 -9.13 -0.46
C LEU A 121 -7.08 -8.53 0.54
N TYR A 122 -5.97 -7.98 0.05
CA TYR A 122 -4.99 -7.27 0.87
C TYR A 122 -5.26 -5.77 0.82
N MET A 123 -5.57 -5.19 1.98
CA MET A 123 -5.75 -3.75 2.16
C MET A 123 -4.46 -3.17 2.72
N HIS A 124 -3.84 -2.29 1.94
CA HIS A 124 -2.54 -1.70 2.27
C HIS A 124 -2.64 -0.24 2.71
N THR A 125 -3.86 0.23 2.96
CA THR A 125 -4.09 1.58 3.47
C THR A 125 -3.36 1.80 4.78
N SER A 126 -2.64 2.92 4.89
CA SER A 126 -1.84 3.29 6.07
C SER A 126 -0.83 2.22 6.50
N VAL A 127 -0.35 1.39 5.55
CA VAL A 127 0.74 0.46 5.85
C VAL A 127 2.06 1.22 5.85
N GLN A 128 2.80 1.10 6.95
CA GLN A 128 4.12 1.70 7.14
C GLN A 128 5.15 0.59 7.34
N LYS A 129 6.32 0.76 6.71
CA LYS A 129 7.38 -0.26 6.68
C LYS A 129 7.82 -0.67 8.09
N ASP A 130 8.05 0.29 8.97
CA ASP A 130 8.67 0.06 10.28
C ASP A 130 7.66 -0.24 11.40
N GLU A 131 6.37 -0.11 11.12
CA GLU A 131 5.31 -0.30 12.12
C GLU A 131 4.46 -1.55 11.87
N ASN A 132 4.06 -1.79 10.63
CA ASN A 132 2.99 -2.75 10.34
C ASN A 132 3.18 -3.55 9.05
N SER A 133 4.38 -3.51 8.49
CA SER A 133 4.76 -4.36 7.36
C SER A 133 5.68 -5.48 7.82
N PRO A 134 5.35 -6.76 7.58
CA PRO A 134 6.29 -7.87 7.83
C PRO A 134 7.45 -7.90 6.82
N GLY A 135 7.45 -7.03 5.80
CA GLY A 135 8.48 -7.03 4.76
C GLY A 135 8.26 -8.08 3.67
N VAL A 136 8.79 -7.80 2.47
CA VAL A 136 8.58 -8.64 1.28
C VAL A 136 9.26 -10.00 1.40
N SER A 137 10.41 -10.09 2.07
CA SER A 137 11.12 -11.35 2.28
C SER A 137 10.30 -12.35 3.09
N ILE A 138 9.65 -11.90 4.18
CA ILE A 138 8.79 -12.75 5.00
C ILE A 138 7.53 -13.15 4.21
N LEU A 139 6.89 -12.22 3.51
CA LEU A 139 5.72 -12.54 2.67
C LEU A 139 6.05 -13.56 1.56
N ARG A 140 7.20 -13.39 0.91
CA ARG A 140 7.73 -14.34 -0.07
C ARG A 140 7.94 -15.70 0.57
N TRP A 141 8.60 -15.75 1.72
CA TRP A 141 8.88 -16.99 2.43
C TRP A 141 7.61 -17.76 2.78
N ILE A 142 6.61 -17.06 3.34
CA ILE A 142 5.29 -17.64 3.66
C ILE A 142 4.65 -18.24 2.41
N TYR A 143 4.65 -17.49 1.29
CA TYR A 143 4.07 -17.98 0.05
C TYR A 143 4.86 -19.17 -0.54
N GLU A 144 6.18 -19.15 -0.49
CA GLU A 144 7.00 -20.18 -1.13
C GLU A 144 6.92 -21.54 -0.43
N GLU A 145 6.80 -21.55 0.89
CA GLU A 145 6.62 -22.77 1.67
C GLU A 145 5.17 -23.29 1.64
N LEU A 146 4.22 -22.52 1.09
CA LEU A 146 2.83 -22.96 1.00
C LEU A 146 2.74 -24.20 0.08
N PRO A 147 1.97 -25.25 0.42
CA PRO A 147 1.81 -26.41 -0.44
C PRO A 147 1.27 -26.04 -1.84
N VAL A 148 1.72 -26.78 -2.87
CA VAL A 148 1.42 -26.47 -4.29
C VAL A 148 -0.08 -26.42 -4.58
N ASP A 149 -0.87 -27.28 -3.93
CA ASP A 149 -2.33 -27.32 -4.06
C ASP A 149 -2.98 -26.01 -3.57
N TYR A 150 -2.50 -25.43 -2.47
CA TYR A 150 -2.97 -24.12 -2.00
C TYR A 150 -2.50 -22.99 -2.91
N LYS A 151 -1.27 -23.05 -3.43
CA LYS A 151 -0.81 -22.08 -4.43
C LYS A 151 -1.71 -22.13 -5.66
N ASP A 152 -2.05 -23.30 -6.19
CA ASP A 152 -2.90 -23.46 -7.37
C ASP A 152 -4.35 -23.02 -7.12
N ARG A 153 -4.87 -23.29 -5.92
CA ARG A 153 -6.22 -22.86 -5.50
C ARG A 153 -6.32 -21.35 -5.22
N LEU A 154 -5.22 -20.68 -4.88
CA LEU A 154 -5.16 -19.22 -4.85
C LEU A 154 -5.23 -18.70 -6.28
N GLN A 155 -6.34 -18.06 -6.63
CA GLN A 155 -6.61 -17.64 -8.01
C GLN A 155 -6.33 -16.16 -8.26
N VAL A 156 -6.58 -15.30 -7.28
CA VAL A 156 -6.40 -13.83 -7.41
C VAL A 156 -5.99 -13.25 -6.06
N VAL A 157 -5.11 -12.25 -6.10
CA VAL A 157 -4.78 -11.38 -4.97
C VAL A 157 -5.20 -9.96 -5.35
N TYR A 158 -6.29 -9.48 -4.76
CA TYR A 158 -6.72 -8.09 -4.86
C TYR A 158 -5.87 -7.24 -3.92
N PHE A 159 -5.08 -6.33 -4.48
CA PHE A 159 -4.24 -5.40 -3.73
C PHE A 159 -4.93 -4.03 -3.74
N LEU A 160 -5.62 -3.71 -2.65
CA LEU A 160 -6.34 -2.46 -2.44
C LEU A 160 -5.43 -1.38 -1.85
N HIS A 161 -5.47 -0.19 -2.45
CA HIS A 161 -4.67 0.99 -2.11
C HIS A 161 -3.15 0.70 -2.08
N PRO A 162 -2.57 0.12 -3.15
CA PRO A 162 -1.12 -0.03 -3.23
C PRO A 162 -0.47 1.36 -3.28
N GLY A 163 0.48 1.65 -2.40
CA GLY A 163 1.25 2.90 -2.46
C GLY A 163 2.23 2.93 -3.65
N ILE A 164 2.74 4.11 -3.98
CA ILE A 164 3.72 4.27 -5.08
C ILE A 164 4.97 3.40 -4.89
N ARG A 165 5.49 3.28 -3.65
CA ARG A 165 6.63 2.41 -3.33
C ARG A 165 6.32 0.95 -3.58
N SER A 166 5.19 0.47 -3.08
CA SER A 166 4.72 -0.90 -3.29
C SER A 166 4.54 -1.21 -4.78
N ARG A 167 3.99 -0.26 -5.56
CA ARG A 167 3.88 -0.40 -7.02
C ARG A 167 5.25 -0.44 -7.69
N LEU A 168 6.16 0.48 -7.35
CA LEU A 168 7.49 0.53 -7.94
C LEU A 168 8.27 -0.74 -7.62
N LEU A 169 8.28 -1.16 -6.36
CA LEU A 169 8.91 -2.39 -5.89
C LEU A 169 8.39 -3.61 -6.64
N LEU A 170 7.08 -3.74 -6.79
CA LEU A 170 6.50 -4.86 -7.52
C LEU A 170 6.76 -4.78 -9.03
N ALA A 171 6.83 -3.58 -9.60
CA ALA A 171 7.16 -3.40 -11.02
C ALA A 171 8.63 -3.74 -11.33
N THR A 172 9.57 -3.32 -10.49
CA THR A 172 11.01 -3.50 -10.69
C THR A 172 11.47 -4.88 -10.24
N LEU A 173 11.03 -5.31 -9.06
CA LEU A 173 11.54 -6.48 -8.38
C LEU A 173 10.50 -7.60 -8.26
N GLY A 174 9.21 -7.33 -8.49
CA GLY A 174 8.15 -8.33 -8.29
C GLY A 174 8.33 -9.64 -9.06
N ARG A 175 8.97 -9.62 -10.24
CA ARG A 175 9.29 -10.86 -10.99
C ARG A 175 10.36 -11.73 -10.34
N TYR A 176 11.23 -11.16 -9.51
CA TYR A 176 12.29 -11.86 -8.81
C TYR A 176 11.86 -12.31 -7.41
N PHE A 177 11.04 -11.50 -6.74
CA PHE A 177 10.62 -11.74 -5.35
C PHE A 177 9.31 -12.51 -5.24
N LEU A 178 8.36 -12.32 -6.15
CA LEU A 178 7.17 -13.16 -6.20
C LEU A 178 7.48 -14.33 -7.13
N SER A 179 7.11 -15.56 -6.73
CA SER A 179 7.05 -16.66 -7.70
C SER A 179 6.29 -16.17 -8.93
N GLY A 180 6.70 -16.55 -10.14
CA GLY A 180 6.01 -16.13 -11.36
C GLY A 180 4.50 -16.30 -11.19
N GLY A 181 4.07 -17.48 -10.74
CA GLY A 181 2.66 -17.82 -10.48
C GLY A 181 1.89 -16.81 -9.62
N LEU A 182 2.52 -16.21 -8.60
CA LEU A 182 1.88 -15.23 -7.73
C LEU A 182 1.77 -13.85 -8.38
N TYR A 183 2.82 -13.40 -9.07
CA TYR A 183 2.83 -12.09 -9.73
C TYR A 183 1.69 -11.97 -10.75
N TRP A 184 1.40 -13.04 -11.51
CA TRP A 184 0.30 -13.04 -12.47
C TRP A 184 -1.10 -13.00 -11.82
N LYS A 185 -1.22 -13.36 -10.54
CA LYS A 185 -2.49 -13.39 -9.79
C LYS A 185 -2.80 -12.03 -9.16
N LEU A 186 -1.85 -11.10 -9.15
CA LEU A 186 -1.98 -9.82 -8.49
C LEU A 186 -2.84 -8.86 -9.32
N LYS A 187 -3.84 -8.26 -8.68
CA LYS A 187 -4.71 -7.24 -9.28
C LYS A 187 -4.73 -5.99 -8.40
N TYR A 188 -4.17 -4.91 -8.92
CA TYR A 188 -4.16 -3.60 -8.24
C TYR A 188 -5.53 -2.94 -8.30
N ILE A 189 -5.95 -2.38 -7.16
CA ILE A 189 -7.21 -1.66 -6.99
C ILE A 189 -6.89 -0.36 -6.24
N ASN A 190 -6.94 0.77 -6.94
CA ASN A 190 -6.54 2.06 -6.37
C ASN A 190 -7.65 2.73 -5.57
N ARG A 191 -8.90 2.34 -5.81
CA ARG A 191 -10.08 2.91 -5.17
C ARG A 191 -11.05 1.82 -4.77
N VAL A 192 -11.75 2.00 -3.66
CA VAL A 192 -12.76 1.06 -3.15
C VAL A 192 -13.90 0.86 -4.16
N GLU A 193 -14.22 1.87 -4.96
CA GLU A 193 -15.25 1.75 -6.01
C GLU A 193 -14.94 0.64 -7.03
N PHE A 194 -13.68 0.49 -7.45
CA PHE A 194 -13.23 -0.54 -8.39
C PHE A 194 -13.16 -1.94 -7.75
N LEU A 195 -13.16 -2.02 -6.42
CA LEU A 195 -13.29 -3.29 -5.72
C LEU A 195 -14.63 -3.95 -6.03
N TRP A 196 -15.69 -3.14 -6.14
CA TRP A 196 -17.05 -3.62 -6.36
C TRP A 196 -17.30 -4.21 -7.75
N ASP A 197 -16.38 -4.01 -8.70
CA ASP A 197 -16.40 -4.70 -9.98
C ASP A 197 -16.13 -6.19 -9.83
N ASN A 198 -15.39 -6.58 -8.79
CA ASN A 198 -14.93 -7.95 -8.57
C ASN A 198 -15.62 -8.63 -7.39
N ILE A 199 -16.01 -7.86 -6.37
CA ILE A 199 -16.62 -8.35 -5.13
C ILE A 199 -17.99 -7.68 -4.95
N ARG A 200 -19.01 -8.39 -4.48
CA ARG A 200 -20.31 -7.77 -4.19
C ARG A 200 -20.23 -7.00 -2.86
N LYS A 201 -20.90 -5.86 -2.77
CA LYS A 201 -21.02 -5.10 -1.51
C LYS A 201 -21.61 -6.01 -0.41
N GLY A 202 -21.08 -5.88 0.81
CA GLY A 202 -21.49 -6.71 1.97
C GLY A 202 -20.87 -8.11 2.03
N GLN A 203 -20.06 -8.52 1.05
CA GLN A 203 -19.31 -9.78 1.14
C GLN A 203 -18.06 -9.67 2.02
N VAL A 204 -17.50 -8.47 2.12
CA VAL A 204 -16.30 -8.17 2.90
C VAL A 204 -16.51 -6.87 3.66
N GLU A 205 -16.06 -6.86 4.90
CA GLU A 205 -16.01 -5.70 5.79
C GLU A 205 -14.77 -4.87 5.43
N ILE A 206 -14.98 -3.63 5.01
CA ILE A 206 -13.90 -2.68 4.76
C ILE A 206 -13.83 -1.77 6.00
N PRO A 207 -12.68 -1.70 6.69
CA PRO A 207 -12.53 -0.82 7.84
C PRO A 207 -12.75 0.67 7.52
N GLU A 208 -13.23 1.45 8.49
CA GLU A 208 -13.57 2.87 8.31
C GLU A 208 -12.39 3.71 7.80
N PHE A 209 -11.20 3.52 8.37
CA PHE A 209 -9.99 4.24 7.93
C PHE A 209 -9.64 4.01 6.45
N VAL A 210 -10.09 2.90 5.85
CA VAL A 210 -9.89 2.62 4.43
C VAL A 210 -10.81 3.51 3.57
N TYR A 211 -12.04 3.75 4.03
CA TYR A 211 -12.97 4.67 3.38
C TYR A 211 -12.56 6.14 3.55
N GLU A 212 -12.05 6.51 4.73
CA GLU A 212 -11.49 7.84 4.97
C GLU A 212 -10.35 8.13 3.99
N HIS A 213 -9.43 7.17 3.83
CA HIS A 213 -8.35 7.29 2.86
C HIS A 213 -8.85 7.33 1.41
N ASP A 214 -9.83 6.49 1.03
CA ASP A 214 -10.41 6.53 -0.32
C ASP A 214 -11.05 7.90 -0.64
N SER A 215 -11.71 8.51 0.34
CA SER A 215 -12.32 9.84 0.22
C SER A 215 -11.25 10.93 0.04
N LEU A 216 -10.11 10.79 0.73
CA LEU A 216 -8.97 11.68 0.53
C LEU A 216 -8.42 11.56 -0.90
N LEU A 217 -8.27 10.34 -1.42
CA LEU A 217 -7.82 10.10 -2.81
C LEU A 217 -8.77 10.67 -3.86
N GLU A 218 -10.08 10.65 -3.60
CA GLU A 218 -11.06 11.29 -4.48
C GLU A 218 -10.85 12.80 -4.61
N ASN A 219 -10.54 13.45 -3.49
CA ASN A 219 -10.36 14.90 -3.42
C ASN A 219 -8.94 15.35 -3.80
N ARG A 220 -7.94 14.47 -3.65
CA ARG A 220 -6.54 14.75 -4.00
C ARG A 220 -5.90 13.53 -4.68
N PRO A 221 -6.21 13.29 -5.97
CA PRO A 221 -5.76 12.08 -6.68
C PRO A 221 -4.24 11.95 -6.80
N LEU A 222 -3.48 13.03 -6.59
CA LEU A 222 -2.02 13.01 -6.59
C LEU A 222 -1.41 12.37 -5.34
N MET A 223 -2.17 12.20 -4.25
CA MET A 223 -1.67 11.56 -3.03
C MET A 223 -1.32 10.08 -3.23
N ASP A 224 -1.98 9.40 -4.18
CA ASP A 224 -1.63 8.03 -4.61
C ASP A 224 -0.21 7.93 -5.19
N TYR A 225 0.38 9.07 -5.58
CA TYR A 225 1.72 9.22 -6.11
C TYR A 225 2.71 9.81 -5.09
N GLY A 226 2.29 10.00 -3.83
CA GLY A 226 3.12 10.58 -2.77
C GLY A 226 3.26 12.11 -2.83
N ILE A 227 2.38 12.79 -3.56
CA ILE A 227 2.37 14.25 -3.69
C ILE A 227 1.22 14.77 -2.81
N GLU A 228 1.57 15.44 -1.71
CA GLU A 228 0.60 16.14 -0.86
C GLU A 228 0.61 17.65 -1.18
N THR A 229 -0.52 18.30 -0.96
CA THR A 229 -0.60 19.77 -0.97
C THR A 229 -0.78 20.23 0.47
N ASP A 230 0.00 21.24 0.89
CA ASP A 230 -0.03 21.78 2.25
C ASP A 230 -1.47 22.16 2.65
N PRO A 231 -2.04 21.58 3.74
CA PRO A 231 -3.37 21.92 4.22
C PRO A 231 -3.59 23.40 4.51
N LEU A 232 -2.52 24.16 4.81
CA LEU A 232 -2.62 25.58 5.17
C LEU A 232 -2.82 26.51 3.97
N GLN A 233 -2.65 26.02 2.73
CA GLN A 233 -2.80 26.84 1.52
C GLN A 233 -4.16 26.67 0.83
N LEU A 234 -5.04 25.80 1.34
CA LEU A 234 -6.34 25.53 0.74
C LEU A 234 -7.36 26.67 0.89
N HIS A 235 -7.10 27.64 1.78
CA HIS A 235 -8.02 28.76 2.01
C HIS A 235 -7.93 29.89 0.98
N ASP A 236 -6.88 29.94 0.15
CA ASP A 236 -6.62 31.08 -0.74
C ASP A 236 -6.65 30.74 -2.24
N MET A 237 -7.29 29.65 -2.64
CA MET A 237 -7.53 29.38 -4.07
C MET A 237 -8.75 30.18 -4.58
N PRO A 238 -8.58 31.15 -5.48
CA PRO A 238 -9.73 31.75 -6.15
C PRO A 238 -10.36 30.68 -7.03
N VAL A 239 -11.65 30.42 -6.83
CA VAL A 239 -12.47 29.59 -7.71
C VAL A 239 -12.41 30.21 -9.10
N MET A 240 -11.56 29.69 -9.99
CA MET A 240 -11.59 30.06 -11.40
C MET A 240 -12.89 29.52 -12.01
N GLY A 241 -13.91 30.38 -11.98
CA GLY A 241 -15.15 30.16 -12.71
C GLY A 241 -14.84 30.00 -14.19
N SER A 242 -15.08 28.81 -14.72
CA SER A 242 -15.00 28.55 -16.16
C SER A 242 -16.14 29.27 -16.86
N THR A 243 -15.91 30.51 -17.30
CA THR A 243 -16.80 31.18 -18.25
C THR A 243 -16.29 30.94 -19.67
N TYR A 244 -16.81 29.88 -20.30
CA TYR A 244 -16.73 29.72 -21.76
C TYR A 244 -17.57 30.82 -22.44
N SER A 245 -16.94 31.92 -22.84
CA SER A 245 -17.56 32.92 -23.72
C SER A 245 -17.23 32.58 -25.17
N ARG A 246 -18.23 32.09 -25.92
CA ARG A 246 -18.17 31.96 -27.39
C ARG A 246 -18.28 33.35 -28.03
N PRO A 247 -17.37 33.76 -28.93
CA PRO A 247 -17.58 34.98 -29.71
C PRO A 247 -18.60 34.72 -30.82
N ALA A 248 -19.70 35.47 -30.78
CA ALA A 248 -20.69 35.53 -31.85
C ALA A 248 -20.12 36.35 -33.03
N MET A 249 -20.13 35.77 -34.23
CA MET A 249 -19.92 36.52 -35.47
C MET A 249 -21.04 37.55 -35.64
N ARG A 250 -20.69 38.79 -36.00
CA ARG A 250 -21.65 39.76 -36.52
C ARG A 250 -21.17 40.26 -37.87
N LEU A 251 -22.03 40.01 -38.87
CA LEU A 251 -22.04 40.67 -40.16
C LEU A 251 -22.29 42.18 -39.96
N ASP A 252 -21.53 43.02 -40.65
CA ASP A 252 -22.02 43.97 -41.67
C ASP A 252 -20.81 44.66 -42.33
#